data_AF-A0A0L1KJF8-F1
#
_entry.id   AF-A0A0L1KJF8-F1
#
_cell.length_a   1.000
_cell.length_b   1.000
_cell.length_c   1.000
_cell.angle_alpha   90.00
_cell.angle_beta   90.00
_cell.angle_gamma   90.00
#
_symmetry.space_group_name_H-M   'P 1'
#
loop_
_entity.id
_entity.type
_entity.pdbx_description
1 polymer ?
#
loop_
_entity_poly.entity_id
_entity_poly.type
_entity_poly.pdbx_seq_one_letter_code
_entity_poly.pdbx_strand_id
1 'polypeptide(L)'
;MICFRSHLLASPKFRLDSHDPDQSIVDANDALDTYERTNRAGTVGWSYALLNRSIAYLMKKDYEKAREDALDAHDALLKRCGRHSTNLYFSSQVVAKVSRAFADELDRLRTDESVIQEQSTLLPRTLSSTMRKKGITPEKYLRMESDEHEKRAHFIKSMPGRYYMRHGKQAPHMWDEGASMREQA
;
A
#
# COMPACT_ATOMS: atom_id res chain seq x y z
N MET A 1 13.63 6.21 -13.35
CA MET A 1 14.09 6.64 -12.01
C MET A 1 13.07 7.62 -11.45
N ILE A 2 12.22 7.18 -10.51
CA ILE A 2 11.13 8.01 -9.95
C ILE A 2 11.43 8.22 -8.47
N CYS A 3 11.96 9.40 -8.13
CA CYS A 3 12.04 9.87 -6.75
C CYS A 3 10.64 10.39 -6.37
N PHE A 4 9.90 9.66 -5.53
CA PHE A 4 8.70 10.21 -4.91
C PHE A 4 9.11 11.14 -3.76
N ARG A 5 9.27 12.44 -4.05
CA ARG A 5 9.19 13.48 -3.01
C ARG A 5 7.71 13.76 -2.75
N SER A 6 7.05 12.94 -1.91
CA SER A 6 5.71 13.27 -1.43
C SER A 6 5.80 14.34 -0.34
N HIS A 7 5.69 15.62 -0.73
CA HIS A 7 5.46 16.76 0.17
C HIS A 7 4.01 16.84 0.71
N LEU A 8 3.32 15.71 0.78
CA LEU A 8 1.97 15.63 1.32
C LEU A 8 2.08 15.00 2.71
N LEU A 9 1.60 15.74 3.72
CA LEU A 9 1.20 15.33 5.08
C LEU A 9 2.13 15.82 6.20
N ALA A 10 1.61 16.76 6.99
CA ALA A 10 2.13 17.15 8.29
C ALA A 10 1.83 16.04 9.31
N SER A 11 2.74 15.10 9.43
CA SER A 11 3.00 14.17 10.55
C SER A 11 4.34 13.48 10.21
N PRO A 12 5.12 12.99 11.20
CA PRO A 12 6.59 12.94 11.14
C PRO A 12 7.10 12.47 9.79
N LYS A 13 7.99 13.28 9.20
CA LYS A 13 8.52 13.19 7.83
C LYS A 13 9.14 11.81 7.56
N PHE A 14 8.31 10.81 7.33
CA PHE A 14 8.77 9.48 6.96
C PHE A 14 9.28 9.57 5.53
N ARG A 15 10.57 9.29 5.34
CA ARG A 15 11.22 9.29 4.04
C ARG A 15 11.61 7.86 3.72
N LEU A 16 10.95 7.25 2.75
CA LEU A 16 11.43 6.01 2.16
C LEU A 16 12.78 6.32 1.49
N ASP A 17 13.86 5.74 1.99
CA ASP A 17 15.15 5.81 1.32
C ASP A 17 15.32 4.57 0.43
N SER A 18 15.31 4.79 -0.88
CA SER A 18 15.54 3.72 -1.86
C SER A 18 16.99 3.20 -1.86
N HIS A 19 17.90 3.83 -1.14
CA HIS A 19 19.31 3.41 -1.04
C HIS A 19 19.58 2.63 0.24
N ASP A 20 18.69 2.75 1.23
CA ASP A 20 18.78 2.04 2.51
C ASP A 20 17.40 1.48 2.92
N PRO A 21 17.03 0.31 2.37
CA PRO A 21 15.77 -0.32 2.74
C PRO A 21 15.77 -0.81 4.20
N ASP A 22 16.94 -1.06 4.80
CA ASP A 22 17.04 -1.50 6.20
C ASP A 22 16.68 -0.37 7.16
N GLN A 23 17.26 0.82 6.96
CA GLN A 23 16.87 1.99 7.75
C GLN A 23 15.39 2.34 7.54
N SER A 24 14.89 2.20 6.31
CA SER A 24 13.46 2.43 6.02
C SER A 24 12.54 1.46 6.79
N ILE A 25 12.97 0.21 7.04
CA ILE A 25 12.22 -0.75 7.86
C ILE A 25 12.26 -0.33 9.33
N VAL A 26 13.43 0.07 9.85
CA VAL A 26 13.60 0.54 11.24
C VAL A 26 12.68 1.73 11.51
N ASP A 27 12.75 2.77 10.68
CA ASP A 27 11.93 3.97 10.82
C ASP A 27 10.42 3.62 10.76
N ALA A 28 10.04 2.63 9.95
CA ALA A 28 8.65 2.25 9.79
C ALA A 28 8.14 1.48 11.00
N ASN A 29 8.97 0.62 11.57
CA ASN A 29 8.68 -0.08 12.84
C ASN A 29 8.50 0.93 13.98
N ASP A 30 9.40 1.89 14.12
CA ASP A 30 9.29 2.94 15.16
C ASP A 30 7.99 3.74 15.02
N ALA A 31 7.59 4.05 13.79
CA ALA A 31 6.34 4.73 13.50
C ALA A 31 5.12 3.85 13.88
N LEU A 32 5.14 2.57 13.51
CA LEU A 32 4.05 1.63 13.82
C LEU A 32 3.90 1.43 15.33
N ASP A 33 5.00 1.22 16.05
CA ASP A 33 5.03 1.11 17.51
C ASP A 33 4.45 2.37 18.17
N THR A 34 4.79 3.55 17.64
CA THR A 34 4.22 4.81 18.12
C THR A 34 2.71 4.87 17.89
N TYR A 35 2.22 4.47 16.73
CA TYR A 35 0.78 4.43 16.44
C TYR A 35 0.04 3.40 17.29
N GLU A 36 0.64 2.25 17.58
CA GLU A 36 0.05 1.24 18.47
C GLU A 36 -0.01 1.74 19.91
N ARG A 37 1.09 2.28 20.43
CA ARG A 37 1.15 2.85 21.79
C ARG A 37 0.19 4.02 22.00
N THR A 38 -0.08 4.79 20.95
CA THR A 38 -1.02 5.92 21.00
C THR A 38 -2.46 5.53 20.65
N ASN A 39 -2.75 4.23 20.49
CA ASN A 39 -4.06 3.69 20.09
C ASN A 39 -4.60 4.31 18.78
N ARG A 40 -3.70 4.56 17.84
CA ARG A 40 -3.94 5.13 16.51
C ARG A 40 -3.71 4.11 15.40
N ALA A 41 -3.76 2.82 15.73
CA ALA A 41 -3.75 1.73 14.77
C ALA A 41 -4.91 1.88 13.76
N GLY A 42 -4.66 1.50 12.51
CA GLY A 42 -5.62 1.64 11.41
C GLY A 42 -5.87 3.08 10.93
N THR A 43 -5.18 4.10 11.47
CA THR A 43 -5.22 5.45 10.90
C THR A 43 -4.57 5.51 9.52
N VAL A 44 -4.81 6.60 8.78
CA VAL A 44 -4.15 6.83 7.49
C VAL A 44 -2.62 6.89 7.65
N GLY A 45 -2.12 7.51 8.73
CA GLY A 45 -0.69 7.55 9.05
C GLY A 45 -0.10 6.17 9.32
N TRP A 46 -0.80 5.34 10.11
CA TRP A 46 -0.43 3.94 10.34
C TRP A 46 -0.39 3.13 9.04
N SER A 47 -1.40 3.32 8.18
CA SER A 47 -1.45 2.64 6.88
C SER A 47 -0.29 3.05 5.95
N TYR A 48 0.14 4.31 6.00
CA TYR A 48 1.31 4.75 5.24
C TYR A 48 2.62 4.15 5.77
N ALA A 49 2.77 4.03 7.09
CA ALA A 49 3.94 3.37 7.68
C ALA A 49 4.03 1.90 7.20
N LEU A 50 2.91 1.17 7.18
CA LEU A 50 2.85 -0.17 6.58
C LEU A 50 3.20 -0.19 5.09
N LEU A 51 2.64 0.72 4.28
CA LEU A 51 2.97 0.76 2.84
C LEU A 51 4.46 1.02 2.59
N ASN A 52 5.09 1.85 3.41
CA ASN A 52 6.51 2.12 3.29
C ASN A 52 7.35 0.92 3.71
N ARG A 53 6.99 0.25 4.82
CA ARG A 53 7.65 -0.99 5.25
C ARG A 53 7.50 -2.10 4.21
N SER A 54 6.32 -2.23 3.61
CA SER A 54 6.05 -3.13 2.49
C SER A 54 6.99 -2.90 1.31
N ILE A 55 7.16 -1.65 0.89
CA ILE A 55 8.07 -1.31 -0.22
C ILE A 55 9.52 -1.64 0.14
N ALA A 56 9.94 -1.36 1.37
CA ALA A 56 11.28 -1.70 1.83
C ALA A 56 11.52 -3.22 1.86
N TYR A 57 10.55 -4.01 2.35
CA TYR A 57 10.61 -5.48 2.27
C TYR A 57 10.65 -5.99 0.83
N LEU A 58 9.88 -5.37 -0.09
CA LEU A 58 9.92 -5.69 -1.51
C LEU A 58 11.33 -5.46 -2.09
N MET A 59 11.99 -4.37 -1.73
CA MET A 59 13.37 -4.10 -2.15
C MET A 59 14.36 -5.12 -1.61
N LYS A 60 14.11 -5.64 -0.41
CA LYS A 60 14.88 -6.75 0.20
C LYS A 60 14.49 -8.14 -0.32
N LYS A 61 13.54 -8.22 -1.26
CA LYS A 61 12.96 -9.48 -1.78
C LYS A 61 12.30 -10.34 -0.69
N ASP A 62 11.93 -9.75 0.45
CA ASP A 62 11.09 -10.40 1.46
C ASP A 62 9.62 -10.22 1.05
N TYR A 63 9.22 -10.97 0.02
CA TYR A 63 7.93 -10.78 -0.64
C TYR A 63 6.72 -11.14 0.24
N GLU A 64 6.91 -12.05 1.20
CA GLU A 64 5.85 -12.46 2.12
C GLU A 64 5.46 -11.32 3.06
N LYS A 65 6.44 -10.76 3.79
CA LYS A 65 6.19 -9.62 4.69
C LYS A 65 5.76 -8.37 3.92
N ALA A 66 6.35 -8.15 2.74
CA ALA A 66 5.93 -7.06 1.88
C ALA A 66 4.43 -7.15 1.55
N ARG A 67 3.94 -8.36 1.26
CA ARG A 67 2.55 -8.59 0.88
C ARG A 67 1.61 -8.42 2.06
N GLU A 68 1.98 -8.96 3.22
CA GLU A 68 1.21 -8.82 4.46
C GLU A 68 0.99 -7.35 4.81
N ASP A 69 2.07 -6.57 4.88
CA ASP A 69 2.00 -5.14 5.17
C ASP A 69 1.16 -4.37 4.14
N ALA A 70 1.28 -4.70 2.85
CA ALA A 70 0.53 -4.04 1.79
C ALA A 70 -0.98 -4.29 1.93
N LEU A 71 -1.38 -5.52 2.25
CA LEU A 71 -2.78 -5.91 2.40
C LEU A 71 -3.39 -5.29 3.66
N ASP A 72 -2.68 -5.32 4.78
CA ASP A 72 -3.14 -4.71 6.03
C ASP A 72 -3.35 -3.20 5.87
N ALA A 73 -2.41 -2.53 5.19
CA ALA A 73 -2.57 -1.13 4.85
C ALA A 73 -3.76 -0.87 3.91
N HIS A 74 -3.92 -1.71 2.88
CA HIS A 74 -5.02 -1.60 1.93
C HIS A 74 -6.38 -1.73 2.62
N ASP A 75 -6.54 -2.73 3.48
CA ASP A 75 -7.78 -3.02 4.20
C ASP A 75 -8.12 -1.91 5.19
N ALA A 76 -7.13 -1.37 5.91
CA ALA A 76 -7.33 -0.23 6.80
C ALA A 76 -7.77 1.03 6.02
N LEU A 77 -7.14 1.31 4.88
CA LEU A 77 -7.52 2.43 4.02
C LEU A 77 -8.90 2.23 3.39
N LEU A 78 -9.28 1.00 3.06
CA LEU A 78 -10.59 0.67 2.49
C LEU A 78 -11.70 0.92 3.51
N LYS A 79 -11.48 0.52 4.76
CA LYS A 79 -12.42 0.75 5.88
C LYS A 79 -12.59 2.24 6.18
N ARG A 80 -11.53 3.06 6.07
CA ARG A 80 -11.57 4.47 6.49
C ARG A 80 -11.87 5.49 5.39
N CYS A 81 -11.21 5.39 4.23
CA CYS A 81 -11.23 6.47 3.23
C CYS A 81 -12.31 6.31 2.16
N GLY A 82 -13.07 5.21 2.20
CA GLY A 82 -14.08 4.87 1.20
C GLY A 82 -13.48 4.35 -0.10
N ARG A 83 -14.30 3.60 -0.86
CA ARG A 83 -13.91 2.73 -2.01
C ARG A 83 -13.20 3.43 -3.18
N HIS A 84 -13.17 4.75 -3.19
CA HIS A 84 -12.68 5.53 -4.32
C HIS A 84 -11.51 6.45 -3.94
N SER A 85 -11.01 6.40 -2.70
CA SER A 85 -9.92 7.27 -2.22
C SER A 85 -8.66 7.19 -3.07
N THR A 86 -7.95 8.32 -3.24
CA THR A 86 -6.60 8.34 -3.82
C THR A 86 -5.62 7.48 -3.01
N ASN A 87 -5.84 7.35 -1.70
CA ASN A 87 -5.03 6.45 -0.87
C ASN A 87 -5.21 4.98 -1.27
N LEU A 88 -6.42 4.60 -1.71
CA LEU A 88 -6.70 3.26 -2.23
C LEU A 88 -6.06 3.02 -3.59
N TYR A 89 -5.89 4.06 -4.41
CA TYR A 89 -5.11 3.93 -5.64
C TYR A 89 -3.67 3.52 -5.31
N PHE A 90 -3.00 4.25 -4.42
CA PHE A 90 -1.63 3.95 -4.04
C PHE A 90 -1.49 2.58 -3.39
N SER A 91 -2.32 2.25 -2.39
CA SER A 91 -2.23 0.94 -1.74
C SER A 91 -2.53 -0.21 -2.71
N SER A 92 -3.50 -0.06 -3.63
CA SER A 92 -3.76 -1.08 -4.66
C SER A 92 -2.55 -1.27 -5.58
N GLN A 93 -1.85 -0.20 -5.97
CA GLN A 93 -0.64 -0.35 -6.78
C GLN A 93 0.49 -1.07 -6.05
N VAL A 94 0.65 -0.82 -4.75
CA VAL A 94 1.67 -1.51 -3.94
C VAL A 94 1.32 -2.99 -3.81
N VAL A 95 0.08 -3.34 -3.45
CA VAL A 95 -0.38 -4.73 -3.38
C VAL A 95 -0.16 -5.44 -4.72
N ALA A 96 -0.57 -4.83 -5.83
CA ALA A 96 -0.38 -5.42 -7.15
C ALA A 96 1.10 -5.73 -7.46
N LYS A 97 1.98 -4.75 -7.25
CA LYS A 97 3.42 -4.92 -7.49
C LYS A 97 4.03 -6.02 -6.62
N VAL A 98 3.69 -6.04 -5.35
CA VAL A 98 4.22 -7.03 -4.41
C VAL A 98 3.72 -8.43 -4.75
N SER A 99 2.41 -8.60 -4.98
CA SER A 99 1.84 -9.90 -5.33
C SER A 99 2.38 -10.42 -6.67
N ARG A 100 2.60 -9.54 -7.65
CA ARG A 100 3.24 -9.91 -8.91
C ARG A 100 4.69 -10.35 -8.72
N ALA A 101 5.49 -9.57 -7.98
CA ALA A 101 6.88 -9.89 -7.71
C ALA A 101 7.01 -11.21 -6.93
N PHE A 102 6.10 -11.46 -5.99
CA PHE A 102 6.08 -12.72 -5.25
C PHE A 102 5.74 -13.91 -6.16
N ALA A 103 4.75 -13.76 -7.04
CA ALA A 103 4.42 -14.81 -8.01
C ALA A 103 5.60 -15.13 -8.93
N ASP A 104 6.27 -14.09 -9.44
CA ASP A 104 7.42 -14.25 -10.32
C ASP A 104 8.62 -14.91 -9.59
N GLU A 105 8.80 -14.65 -8.30
CA GLU A 105 9.82 -15.34 -7.50
C GLU A 105 9.48 -16.81 -7.25
N LEU A 106 8.22 -17.12 -6.91
CA LEU A 106 7.80 -18.51 -6.75
C LEU A 106 7.94 -19.31 -8.05
N ASP A 107 7.63 -18.70 -9.20
CA ASP A 107 7.86 -19.33 -10.50
C ASP A 107 9.35 -19.57 -10.79
N ARG A 108 10.25 -18.65 -10.37
CA ARG A 108 11.71 -18.85 -10.46
C ARG A 108 12.16 -20.02 -9.60
N LEU A 109 11.80 -20.01 -8.32
CA LEU A 109 12.16 -21.08 -7.38
C LEU A 109 11.66 -22.43 -7.86
N ARG A 110 10.46 -22.50 -8.42
CA ARG A 110 9.93 -23.74 -9.01
C ARG A 110 10.70 -24.21 -10.25
N THR A 111 11.15 -23.27 -11.09
CA THR A 111 11.96 -23.58 -12.27
C THR A 111 13.33 -24.10 -11.84
N ASP A 112 13.92 -23.51 -10.80
CA ASP A 112 15.19 -23.95 -10.22
C ASP A 112 15.05 -25.29 -9.46
N GLU A 113 13.95 -25.52 -8.74
CA GLU A 113 13.61 -26.81 -8.10
C GLU A 113 13.24 -27.90 -9.12
N SER A 114 12.82 -27.56 -10.34
CA SER A 114 12.70 -28.56 -11.42
C SER A 114 14.08 -29.11 -11.86
N VAL A 115 15.18 -28.50 -11.39
CA VAL A 115 16.56 -29.00 -11.48
C VAL A 115 17.02 -29.68 -10.17
N ILE A 116 16.37 -29.40 -9.03
CA ILE A 116 16.68 -29.99 -7.72
C ILE A 116 15.36 -30.42 -7.04
N GLN A 117 14.92 -31.64 -7.34
CA GLN A 117 13.91 -32.36 -6.56
C GLN A 117 14.39 -32.45 -5.11
N GLU A 118 13.82 -31.64 -4.21
CA GLU A 118 13.62 -31.88 -2.77
C GLU A 118 13.59 -30.54 -2.01
N GLN A 119 12.43 -29.85 -1.96
CA GLN A 119 12.10 -28.96 -0.83
C GLN A 119 10.61 -28.55 -0.79
N SER A 120 9.78 -29.55 -0.46
CA SER A 120 8.37 -29.36 -0.14
C SER A 120 8.19 -28.70 1.25
N THR A 121 8.51 -27.42 1.43
CA THR A 121 8.21 -26.68 2.68
C THR A 121 8.06 -25.15 2.55
N LEU A 122 8.21 -24.56 1.35
CA LEU A 122 8.31 -23.10 1.21
C LEU A 122 6.98 -22.32 1.12
N LEU A 123 5.82 -22.97 1.21
CA LEU A 123 4.54 -22.24 1.09
C LEU A 123 4.09 -21.62 2.42
N PRO A 124 3.85 -20.29 2.47
CA PRO A 124 3.23 -19.61 3.59
C PRO A 124 1.91 -20.26 4.01
N ARG A 125 1.71 -20.44 5.33
CA ARG A 125 0.48 -21.00 5.91
C ARG A 125 -0.77 -20.19 5.53
N THR A 126 -0.62 -18.88 5.30
CA THR A 126 -1.69 -17.93 4.97
C THR A 126 -2.26 -18.17 3.57
N LEU A 127 -1.41 -18.38 2.55
CA LEU A 127 -1.81 -18.69 1.18
C LEU A 127 -2.50 -20.05 1.07
N SER A 128 -2.01 -21.04 1.83
CA SER A 128 -2.49 -22.42 1.80
C SER A 128 -4.00 -22.57 2.09
N SER A 129 -4.59 -21.76 2.96
CA SER A 129 -6.02 -21.90 3.32
C SER A 129 -6.97 -21.44 2.21
N THR A 130 -6.69 -20.29 1.60
CA THR A 130 -7.49 -19.69 0.52
C THR A 130 -7.32 -20.45 -0.79
N MET A 131 -6.11 -20.94 -1.05
CA MET A 131 -5.80 -21.74 -2.23
C MET A 131 -6.44 -23.12 -2.20
N ARG A 132 -6.41 -23.82 -1.05
CA ARG A 132 -7.08 -25.13 -0.91
C ARG A 132 -8.58 -25.05 -1.22
N LYS A 133 -9.23 -23.94 -0.83
CA LYS A 133 -10.65 -23.70 -1.13
C LYS A 133 -10.92 -23.49 -2.62
N LYS A 134 -9.96 -22.94 -3.37
CA LYS A 134 -10.13 -22.62 -4.79
C LYS A 134 -9.49 -23.65 -5.75
N GLY A 135 -8.64 -24.55 -5.26
CA GLY A 135 -7.91 -25.52 -6.09
C GLY A 135 -6.89 -24.85 -7.03
N ILE A 136 -6.33 -23.69 -6.63
CA ILE A 136 -5.44 -22.87 -7.47
C ILE A 136 -4.03 -22.89 -6.89
N THR A 137 -3.00 -22.90 -7.74
CA THR A 137 -1.59 -22.80 -7.32
C THR A 137 -1.27 -21.42 -6.75
N PRO A 138 -0.25 -21.29 -5.86
CA PRO A 138 0.00 -20.02 -5.17
C PRO A 138 0.35 -18.89 -6.11
N GLU A 139 1.12 -19.18 -7.16
CA GLU A 139 1.56 -18.21 -8.15
C GLU A 139 0.37 -17.69 -8.96
N LYS A 140 -0.53 -18.59 -9.37
CA LYS A 140 -1.76 -18.21 -10.07
C LYS A 140 -2.68 -17.37 -9.17
N TYR A 141 -2.80 -17.70 -7.89
CA TYR A 141 -3.56 -16.88 -6.94
C TYR A 141 -2.97 -15.46 -6.83
N LEU A 142 -1.66 -15.35 -6.65
CA LEU A 142 -0.95 -14.07 -6.51
C LEU A 142 -1.05 -13.23 -7.79
N ARG A 143 -1.00 -13.85 -8.98
CA ARG A 143 -1.24 -13.17 -10.26
C ARG A 143 -2.67 -12.64 -10.36
N MET A 144 -3.67 -13.43 -9.97
CA MET A 144 -5.07 -12.98 -9.94
C MET A 144 -5.28 -11.80 -8.98
N GLU A 145 -4.68 -11.86 -7.79
CA GLU A 145 -4.72 -10.78 -6.81
C GLU A 145 -4.08 -9.50 -7.37
N SER A 146 -2.90 -9.63 -8.01
CA SER A 146 -2.26 -8.53 -8.71
C SER A 146 -3.20 -7.88 -9.73
N ASP A 147 -3.78 -8.68 -10.62
CA ASP A 147 -4.67 -8.19 -11.68
C ASP A 147 -5.92 -7.50 -11.11
N GLU A 148 -6.48 -8.00 -10.00
CA GLU A 148 -7.63 -7.37 -9.33
C GLU A 148 -7.27 -5.98 -8.78
N HIS A 149 -6.12 -5.87 -8.12
CA HIS A 149 -5.66 -4.61 -7.56
C HIS A 149 -5.21 -3.62 -8.64
N GLU A 150 -4.65 -4.08 -9.76
CA GLU A 150 -4.37 -3.23 -10.92
C GLU A 150 -5.67 -2.69 -11.53
N LYS A 151 -6.68 -3.54 -11.75
CA LYS A 151 -8.01 -3.11 -12.22
C LYS A 151 -8.61 -2.06 -11.29
N ARG A 152 -8.51 -2.26 -9.97
CA ARG A 152 -8.97 -1.30 -8.96
C ARG A 152 -8.23 0.03 -9.06
N ALA A 153 -6.90 0.00 -9.18
CA ALA A 153 -6.10 1.21 -9.37
C ALA A 153 -6.46 1.94 -10.67
N HIS A 154 -6.63 1.22 -11.78
CA HIS A 154 -7.08 1.77 -13.06
C HIS A 154 -8.46 2.41 -12.98
N PHE A 155 -9.40 1.75 -12.29
CA PHE A 155 -10.74 2.28 -12.06
C PHE A 155 -10.72 3.57 -11.23
N ILE A 156 -9.95 3.61 -10.14
CA ILE A 156 -9.81 4.84 -9.33
C ILE A 156 -9.16 5.95 -10.18
N LYS A 157 -8.18 5.60 -11.03
CA LYS A 157 -7.51 6.54 -11.92
C LYS A 157 -8.44 7.14 -12.98
N SER A 158 -9.40 6.37 -13.49
CA SER A 158 -10.32 6.81 -14.54
C SER A 158 -11.50 7.64 -14.02
N MET A 159 -11.67 7.79 -12.71
CA MET A 159 -12.78 8.56 -12.14
C MET A 159 -12.64 10.08 -12.38
N PRO A 160 -13.66 10.75 -12.94
CA PRO A 160 -13.69 12.20 -13.03
C PRO A 160 -13.75 12.82 -11.64
N GLY A 161 -12.91 13.83 -11.38
CA GLY A 161 -12.90 14.59 -10.11
C GLY A 161 -11.92 14.13 -9.04
N ARG A 162 -11.12 13.07 -9.26
CA ARG A 162 -10.06 12.67 -8.32
C ARG A 162 -8.67 13.13 -8.78
N TYR A 163 -8.24 14.18 -8.09
CA TYR A 163 -6.95 14.86 -8.08
C TYR A 163 -5.74 13.92 -8.13
N TYR A 164 -5.24 13.59 -9.32
CA TYR A 164 -3.79 13.54 -9.47
C TYR A 164 -3.34 15.00 -9.55
N MET A 165 -2.67 15.49 -8.51
CA MET A 165 -1.75 16.63 -8.63
C MET A 165 -2.30 17.86 -9.38
N ARG A 166 -3.38 18.51 -8.90
CA ARG A 166 -3.54 19.95 -9.23
C ARG A 166 -2.53 20.73 -8.39
N HIS A 167 -1.34 20.93 -8.93
CA HIS A 167 -0.56 22.11 -8.58
C HIS A 167 -1.44 23.36 -8.82
N GLY A 168 -1.66 24.16 -7.78
CA GLY A 168 -1.86 25.61 -7.92
C GLY A 168 -3.16 26.11 -8.55
N LYS A 169 -4.33 25.64 -8.12
CA LYS A 169 -5.50 26.54 -8.09
C LYS A 169 -6.09 26.51 -6.69
N GLN A 170 -5.94 27.65 -6.01
CA GLN A 170 -6.52 27.97 -4.71
C GLN A 170 -7.89 27.30 -4.58
N ALA A 171 -8.08 26.57 -3.48
CA ALA A 171 -9.43 26.29 -3.03
C ALA A 171 -10.16 27.64 -2.95
N PRO A 172 -11.36 27.80 -3.54
CA PRO A 172 -12.13 28.99 -3.29
C PRO A 172 -12.36 29.06 -1.78
N HIS A 173 -11.96 30.20 -1.22
CA HIS A 173 -12.16 30.61 0.16
C HIS A 173 -13.63 30.37 0.56
N MET A 174 -13.93 29.23 1.19
CA MET A 174 -15.22 28.98 1.86
C MET A 174 -15.15 29.47 3.31
N TRP A 175 -14.78 30.74 3.49
CA TRP A 175 -14.95 31.48 4.74
C TRP A 175 -15.43 32.92 4.49
N ASP A 176 -16.12 33.19 3.37
CA ASP A 176 -16.86 34.44 3.16
C ASP A 176 -18.37 34.20 3.24
N GLU A 177 -18.83 33.77 4.41
CA GLU A 177 -20.21 34.00 4.85
C GLU A 177 -20.16 34.47 6.31
N GLY A 178 -19.99 35.78 6.49
CA GLY A 178 -19.92 36.36 7.82
C GLY A 178 -19.62 37.86 7.91
N ALA A 179 -19.77 38.63 6.83
CA ALA A 179 -19.73 40.08 6.90
C ALA A 179 -20.86 40.67 6.06
N SER A 180 -22.02 40.88 6.69
CA SER A 180 -22.88 42.06 6.52
C SER A 180 -24.29 41.75 7.03
N MET A 181 -24.65 42.37 8.16
CA MET A 181 -25.90 43.13 8.36
C MET A 181 -26.32 43.10 9.84
N ARG A 182 -25.93 44.14 10.58
CA ARG A 182 -26.83 44.99 11.41
C ARG A 182 -26.01 46.11 12.06
N GLU A 183 -25.63 47.08 11.24
CA GLU A 183 -25.62 48.48 11.66
C GLU A 183 -26.84 49.12 11.00
N GLN A 184 -27.92 49.31 11.76
CA GLN A 184 -28.88 50.38 11.53
C GLN A 184 -29.36 50.87 12.91
N ALA A 185 -29.05 52.15 13.14
CA ALA A 185 -29.70 53.17 13.96
C ALA A 185 -30.82 52.75 14.92
#